data_AF-A0A7Y9T3T0-F1
#
_entry.id   AF-A0A7Y9T3T0-F1
#
_cell.length_a   1.000
_cell.length_b   1.000
_cell.length_c   1.000
_cell.angle_alpha   90.00
_cell.angle_beta   90.00
_cell.angle_gamma   90.00
#
_symmetry.space_group_name_H-M   'P 1'
#
loop_
_entity.id
_entity.type
_entity.pdbx_description
1 polymer ?
#
loop_
_entity_poly.entity_id
_entity_poly.type
_entity_poly.pdbx_seq_one_letter_code
_entity_poly.pdbx_strand_id
1 'polypeptide(L)'
;MTDYRVSQGDVQEDQITAAIEKVTSQVPSSVYLALALGSMAVSVGFQAAKKHHDALFVGQWAAPFLILGIYNKLVKLHGSDGASHA
;
A
#
# COMPACT_ATOMS: atom_id res chain seq x y z
N MET A 1 18.36 -7.73 33.86
CA MET A 1 18.95 -6.57 33.16
C MET A 1 19.27 -7.03 31.75
N THR A 2 18.34 -6.83 30.82
CA THR A 2 18.52 -7.19 29.41
C THR A 2 18.93 -5.91 28.69
N ASP A 3 20.17 -5.89 28.17
CA ASP A 3 20.76 -4.75 27.48
C ASP A 3 20.11 -4.64 26.10
N TYR A 4 19.18 -3.70 25.92
CA TYR A 4 18.50 -3.42 24.65
C TYR A 4 19.36 -2.48 23.82
N ARG A 5 20.49 -2.99 23.32
CA ARG A 5 21.32 -2.24 22.37
C ARG A 5 20.69 -2.38 20.98
N VAL A 6 19.79 -1.46 20.66
CA VAL A 6 19.22 -1.36 19.31
C VAL A 6 20.37 -1.11 18.34
N SER A 7 20.58 -2.03 17.40
CA SER A 7 21.58 -1.88 16.35
C SER A 7 21.17 -0.69 15.48
N GLN A 8 22.11 0.17 15.05
CA GLN A 8 21.77 1.36 14.25
C GLN A 8 20.97 1.04 12.97
N GLY A 9 21.05 -0.20 12.47
CA GLY A 9 20.22 -0.70 11.37
C GLY A 9 18.75 -0.92 11.75
N ASP A 10 18.47 -1.48 12.94
CA ASP A 10 17.11 -1.76 13.43
C ASP A 10 16.33 -0.46 13.68
N VAL A 11 16.98 0.58 14.22
CA VAL A 11 16.35 1.90 14.41
C VAL A 11 15.90 2.50 13.08
N GLN A 12 16.69 2.31 12.02
CA GLN A 12 16.43 2.94 10.72
C GLN A 12 15.33 2.20 9.94
N GLU A 13 15.30 0.87 10.02
CA GLU A 13 14.20 0.05 9.49
C GLU A 13 12.87 0.32 10.23
N ASP A 14 12.91 0.44 11.55
CA ASP A 14 11.75 0.81 12.37
C ASP A 14 11.23 2.20 12.02
N GLN A 15 12.11 3.18 11.77
CA GLN A 15 11.70 4.54 11.37
C GLN A 15 11.06 4.56 9.99
N ILE A 16 11.59 3.81 9.02
CA ILE A 16 11.03 3.71 7.67
C ILE A 16 9.67 3.01 7.72
N THR A 17 9.57 1.93 8.48
CA THR A 17 8.30 1.19 8.67
C THR A 17 7.25 2.06 9.35
N ALA A 18 7.60 2.74 10.45
CA ALA A 18 6.70 3.67 11.14
C ALA A 18 6.28 4.85 10.26
N ALA A 19 7.17 5.36 9.40
CA ALA A 19 6.84 6.42 8.45
C ALA A 19 5.87 5.92 7.37
N ILE A 20 6.08 4.71 6.84
CA ILE A 20 5.19 4.07 5.87
C ILE A 20 3.83 3.79 6.52
N GLU A 21 3.78 3.29 7.74
CA GLU A 21 2.54 3.07 8.48
C GLU A 21 1.79 4.36 8.75
N LYS A 22 2.48 5.45 9.14
CA LYS A 22 1.86 6.77 9.36
C LYS A 22 1.26 7.35 8.09
N VAL A 23 1.92 7.19 6.94
CA VAL A 23 1.42 7.68 5.65
C VAL A 23 0.30 6.77 5.15
N THR A 24 0.49 5.46 5.19
CA THR A 24 -0.45 4.48 4.66
C THR A 24 -1.72 4.47 5.51
N SER A 25 -1.64 4.49 6.85
CA SER A 25 -2.81 4.51 7.75
C SER A 25 -3.75 5.70 7.49
N GLN A 26 -3.24 6.82 6.98
CA GLN A 26 -4.07 7.99 6.64
C GLN A 26 -4.76 7.86 5.27
N VAL A 27 -4.27 7.02 4.37
CA VAL A 27 -4.89 6.80 3.05
C VAL A 27 -6.12 5.90 3.22
N PRO A 28 -7.32 6.34 2.81
CA PRO A 28 -8.50 5.48 2.80
C PRO A 28 -8.25 4.28 1.88
N SER A 29 -8.62 3.07 2.31
CA SER A 29 -8.45 1.85 1.50
C SER A 29 -9.15 1.96 0.13
N SER A 30 -10.24 2.73 0.06
CA SER A 30 -10.98 3.02 -1.16
C SER A 30 -10.16 3.74 -2.24
N VAL A 31 -9.09 4.47 -1.88
CA VAL A 31 -8.19 5.12 -2.85
C VAL A 31 -7.47 4.06 -3.68
N TYR A 32 -6.98 3.00 -3.04
CA TYR A 32 -6.30 1.91 -3.75
C TYR A 32 -7.25 1.17 -4.71
N LEU A 33 -8.51 0.98 -4.31
CA LEU A 33 -9.54 0.42 -5.19
C LEU A 33 -9.80 1.34 -6.40
N ALA A 34 -9.93 2.65 -6.16
CA ALA A 34 -10.14 3.62 -7.23
C ALA A 34 -8.95 3.68 -8.19
N LEU A 35 -7.72 3.61 -7.69
CA LEU A 35 -6.50 3.53 -8.52
C LEU A 35 -6.45 2.23 -9.33
N ALA A 36 -6.82 1.09 -8.74
CA ALA A 36 -6.88 -0.18 -9.45
C ALA A 36 -7.90 -0.11 -10.61
N LEU A 37 -9.12 0.36 -10.33
CA LEU A 37 -10.16 0.50 -11.36
C LEU A 37 -9.79 1.56 -12.40
N GLY A 38 -9.18 2.66 -11.99
CA GLY A 38 -8.68 3.70 -12.89
C GLY A 38 -7.59 3.18 -13.83
N SER A 39 -6.63 2.42 -13.30
CA SER A 39 -5.59 1.75 -14.09
C SER A 39 -6.21 0.79 -15.12
N MET A 40 -7.19 -0.02 -14.72
CA MET A 40 -7.91 -0.91 -15.65
C MET A 40 -8.63 -0.11 -16.76
N ALA A 41 -9.35 0.95 -16.39
CA ALA A 41 -10.08 1.79 -17.35
C ALA A 41 -9.14 2.48 -18.35
N VAL A 42 -8.01 3.03 -17.88
CA VAL A 42 -6.99 3.65 -18.73
C VAL A 42 -6.34 2.61 -19.64
N SER A 43 -6.03 1.42 -19.12
CA SER A 43 -5.48 0.31 -19.90
C SER A 43 -6.41 -0.09 -21.05
N VAL A 44 -7.72 -0.22 -20.78
CA VAL A 44 -8.74 -0.48 -21.81
C VAL A 44 -8.79 0.66 -22.84
N GLY A 45 -8.70 1.91 -22.40
CA GLY A 45 -8.62 3.08 -23.28
C GLY A 45 -7.42 3.02 -24.23
N PHE A 46 -6.23 2.69 -23.70
CA PHE A 46 -5.03 2.52 -24.53
C PHE A 46 -5.11 1.31 -25.47
N GLN A 47 -5.73 0.21 -25.03
CA GLN A 47 -5.95 -0.96 -25.86
C GLN A 47 -6.89 -0.62 -27.04
N ALA A 48 -7.95 0.14 -26.80
CA ALA A 48 -8.86 0.63 -27.83
C ALA A 48 -8.16 1.60 -28.82
N ALA A 49 -7.20 2.39 -28.32
CA ALA A 49 -6.35 3.28 -29.13
C ALA A 49 -5.20 2.55 -29.85
N LYS A 50 -5.14 1.20 -29.83
CA LYS A 50 -4.06 0.37 -30.39
C LYS A 50 -2.66 0.65 -29.80
N LYS A 51 -2.60 1.25 -28.61
CA LYS A 51 -1.37 1.51 -27.85
C LYS A 51 -1.06 0.35 -26.89
N HIS A 52 -0.77 -0.82 -27.44
CA HIS A 52 -0.71 -2.07 -26.67
C HIS A 52 0.33 -2.09 -25.55
N HIS A 53 1.52 -1.50 -25.76
CA HIS A 53 2.56 -1.44 -24.72
C HIS A 53 2.12 -0.59 -23.54
N ASP A 54 1.56 0.58 -23.80
CA ASP A 54 1.05 1.48 -22.75
C ASP A 54 -0.15 0.84 -22.02
N ALA A 55 -1.02 0.15 -22.76
CA ALA A 55 -2.13 -0.59 -22.19
C ALA A 55 -1.65 -1.67 -21.20
N LEU A 56 -0.66 -2.47 -21.61
CA LEU A 56 -0.07 -3.51 -20.75
C LEU A 56 0.64 -2.89 -19.54
N PHE A 57 1.47 -1.87 -19.75
CA PHE A 57 2.20 -1.21 -18.68
C PHE A 57 1.25 -0.66 -17.61
N VAL A 58 0.21 0.08 -18.01
CA VAL A 58 -0.75 0.65 -17.06
C VAL A 58 -1.62 -0.43 -16.41
N GLY A 59 -2.05 -1.44 -17.18
CA GLY A 59 -2.91 -2.52 -16.66
C GLY A 59 -2.23 -3.39 -15.60
N GLN A 60 -0.90 -3.54 -15.67
CA GLN A 60 -0.12 -4.29 -14.68
C GLN A 60 -0.14 -3.66 -13.28
N TRP A 61 -0.48 -2.37 -13.15
CA TRP A 61 -0.55 -1.68 -11.85
C TRP A 61 -1.82 -1.97 -11.05
N ALA A 62 -2.85 -2.58 -11.66
CA ALA A 62 -4.10 -2.86 -10.97
C ALA A 62 -3.92 -3.82 -9.77
N ALA A 63 -3.22 -4.94 -9.97
CA ALA A 63 -2.94 -5.90 -8.89
C ALA A 63 -2.03 -5.30 -7.78
N PRO A 64 -0.92 -4.60 -8.10
CA PRO A 64 -0.13 -3.84 -7.13
C PRO A 64 -0.96 -2.89 -6.26
N PHE A 65 -1.87 -2.10 -6.85
CA PHE A 65 -2.72 -1.21 -6.06
C PHE A 65 -3.64 -1.98 -5.11
N LEU A 66 -4.25 -3.07 -5.57
CA LEU A 66 -5.10 -3.90 -4.70
C LEU A 66 -4.29 -4.52 -3.54
N ILE A 67 -3.07 -4.99 -3.80
CA ILE A 67 -2.18 -5.53 -2.76
C ILE A 67 -1.85 -4.46 -1.72
N LEU A 68 -1.52 -3.24 -2.15
CA LEU A 68 -1.29 -2.10 -1.24
C LEU A 68 -2.54 -1.76 -0.42
N GLY A 69 -3.72 -1.80 -1.03
CA GLY A 69 -5.00 -1.60 -0.34
C GLY A 69 -5.29 -2.66 0.72
N ILE A 70 -4.98 -3.93 0.42
CA ILE A 70 -5.07 -5.04 1.38
C ILE A 70 -4.08 -4.84 2.52
N TYR A 71 -2.82 -4.52 2.24
CA TYR A 71 -1.82 -4.23 3.26
C TYR A 71 -2.28 -3.10 4.20
N ASN A 72 -2.77 -1.98 3.65
CA ASN A 72 -3.32 -0.88 4.45
C ASN A 72 -4.46 -1.34 5.37
N LYS A 73 -5.37 -2.15 4.83
CA LYS A 73 -6.51 -2.66 5.61
C LYS A 73 -6.04 -3.58 6.73
N LEU A 74 -5.06 -4.46 6.46
CA LEU A 74 -4.49 -5.35 7.47
C LEU A 74 -3.77 -4.58 8.58
N VAL A 75 -3.00 -3.54 8.25
CA VAL A 75 -2.35 -2.68 9.25
C VAL A 75 -3.38 -1.99 10.13
N LYS A 76 -4.46 -1.45 9.55
CA LYS A 76 -5.53 -0.80 10.32
C LYS A 76 -6.27 -1.76 11.24
N LEU A 77 -6.51 -3.00 10.79
CA LEU A 77 -7.17 -4.03 11.60
C LEU A 77 -6.28 -4.42 12.79
N HIS A 78 -5.04 -4.86 12.54
CA HIS A 78 -4.14 -5.32 13.59
C HIS A 78 -3.58 -4.19 14.46
N GLY A 79 -3.55 -2.95 13.97
CA GLY A 79 -3.19 -1.76 14.77
C GLY A 79 -4.34 -1.24 15.65
N SER A 80 -5.61 -1.49 15.29
CA SER A 80 -6.77 -1.05 16.10
C SER A 80 -7.09 -2.00 17.26
N ASP A 81 -6.73 -3.28 17.15
CA ASP A 81 -6.95 -4.27 18.22
C ASP A 81 -6.10 -3.98 19.48
N GLY A 82 -5.06 -3.15 19.39
CA GLY A 82 -4.29 -2.67 20.55
C GLY A 82 -4.97 -1.56 21.37
N ALA A 83 -6.06 -0.95 20.88
CA ALA A 83 -6.72 0.20 21.51
C ALA A 83 -8.11 -0.12 22.12
N SER A 84 -8.59 -1.36 22.02
CA SER A 84 -9.92 -1.75 22.51
C SER A 84 -9.90 -2.65 23.75
N HIS A 85 -8.90 -2.51 24.61
CA HIS A 85 -8.92 -3.01 25.99
C HIS A 85 -8.19 -2.02 26.92
N ALA A 86 -8.91 -0.97 27.33
CA ALA A 86 -8.61 -0.18 28.51
C ALA A 86 -9.87 -0.14 29.39
#